data_AF-A0A8E2UI03-F1
#
_entry.id   AF-A0A8E2UI03-F1
#
_cell.length_a   1.000
_cell.length_b   1.000
_cell.length_c   1.000
_cell.angle_alpha   90.00
_cell.angle_beta   90.00
_cell.angle_gamma   90.00
#
_symmetry.space_group_name_H-M   'P 1'
#
loop_
_entity.id
_entity.type
_entity.pdbx_description
1 polymer ?
#
loop_
_entity_poly.entity_id
_entity_poly.type
_entity_poly.pdbx_seq_one_letter_code
_entity_poly.pdbx_strand_id
1 'polypeptide(L)'
;MSDLLQEVMHDCVALSSKLPKLRHVIVVLADPGLSDSIVLTACEQAASRLCERVAREHGDYLVTTFLLVADCDDPELLARRIRDRAAQPPATDSACALAWDDIRAVSIEFAAMNRYV
;
A
#
# COMPACT_ATOMS: atom_id res chain seq x y z
N MET A 1 -1.96 15.98 5.06
CA MET A 1 -2.06 14.72 4.27
C MET A 1 -1.10 14.71 3.08
N SER A 2 -1.08 15.75 2.24
CA SER A 2 -0.11 15.87 1.13
C SER A 2 1.34 15.70 1.61
N ASP A 3 1.72 16.40 2.69
CA ASP A 3 3.09 16.34 3.21
C ASP A 3 3.46 14.95 3.75
N LEU A 4 2.56 14.30 4.50
CA LEU A 4 2.75 12.95 5.01
C LEU A 4 2.97 11.93 3.88
N LEU A 5 2.11 11.95 2.85
CA LEU A 5 2.26 11.04 1.72
C LEU A 5 3.57 11.32 0.95
N GLN A 6 3.97 12.58 0.83
CA GLN A 6 5.22 12.95 0.20
C GLN A 6 6.45 12.49 1.00
N GLU A 7 6.41 12.59 2.33
CA GLU A 7 7.44 12.05 3.23
C GLU A 7 7.54 10.53 3.10
N VAL A 8 6.40 9.83 3.18
CA VAL A 8 6.34 8.37 3.00
C VAL A 8 6.90 7.96 1.64
N MET A 9 6.52 8.65 0.57
CA MET A 9 7.05 8.38 -0.77
C MET A 9 8.57 8.58 -0.84
N HIS A 10 9.08 9.65 -0.23
CA HIS A 10 10.51 9.92 -0.20
C HIS A 10 11.28 8.81 0.54
N ASP A 11 10.77 8.39 1.70
CA ASP A 11 11.38 7.33 2.50
C ASP A 11 11.36 5.99 1.78
N CYS A 12 10.27 5.67 1.09
CA CYS A 12 10.17 4.43 0.31
C CYS A 12 11.19 4.38 -0.83
N VAL A 13 11.38 5.49 -1.56
CA VAL A 13 12.42 5.59 -2.60
C VAL A 13 13.81 5.43 -1.97
N ALA A 14 14.10 6.16 -0.89
CA ALA A 14 15.38 6.08 -0.19
C ALA A 14 15.66 4.66 0.38
N LEU A 15 14.63 3.93 0.79
CA LEU A 15 14.74 2.55 1.24
C LEU A 15 14.97 1.60 0.06
N SER A 16 14.28 1.78 -1.06
CA SER A 16 14.48 0.96 -2.26
C SER A 16 15.92 1.06 -2.79
N SER A 17 16.57 2.23 -2.70
CA SER A 17 17.97 2.39 -3.11
C SER A 17 18.95 1.66 -2.17
N LYS A 18 18.60 1.52 -0.89
CA LYS A 18 19.46 0.90 0.14
C LYS A 18 19.24 -0.60 0.27
N LEU A 19 18.06 -1.08 -0.12
CA LEU A 19 17.61 -2.46 0.07
C LEU A 19 17.26 -3.07 -1.31
N PRO A 20 18.24 -3.58 -2.07
CA PRO A 20 18.02 -4.13 -3.41
C PRO A 20 17.22 -5.44 -3.43
N LYS A 21 16.74 -5.90 -2.28
CA LYS A 21 15.80 -7.04 -2.14
C LYS A 21 14.43 -6.61 -1.62
N LEU A 22 14.20 -5.31 -1.46
CA LEU A 22 12.92 -4.76 -1.04
C LEU A 22 11.90 -4.96 -2.15
N ARG A 23 10.89 -5.77 -1.87
CA ARG A 23 9.84 -6.12 -2.84
C ARG A 23 8.48 -5.55 -2.49
N HIS A 24 8.23 -5.32 -1.19
CA HIS A 24 6.95 -4.86 -0.69
C HIS A 24 7.14 -3.65 0.21
N VAL A 25 6.30 -2.64 0.01
CA VAL A 25 6.06 -1.55 0.93
C VAL A 25 4.59 -1.58 1.28
N ILE A 26 4.29 -1.72 2.57
CA ILE A 26 2.93 -1.71 3.11
C ILE A 26 2.83 -0.51 4.05
N VAL A 27 2.00 0.46 3.70
CA VAL A 27 1.76 1.67 4.50
C VAL A 27 0.40 1.54 5.17
N VAL A 28 0.37 1.65 6.50
CA VAL A 28 -0.86 1.54 7.30
C VAL A 28 -1.22 2.92 7.85
N LEU A 29 -2.43 3.37 7.58
CA LEU A 29 -2.96 4.69 7.98
C LEU A 29 -4.13 4.47 8.94
N ALA A 30 -3.96 4.84 10.21
CA ALA A 30 -4.97 4.59 11.25
C ALA A 30 -5.92 5.76 11.51
N ASP A 31 -5.52 7.00 11.27
CA ASP A 31 -6.43 8.15 11.39
C ASP A 31 -5.99 9.24 10.40
N PRO A 32 -6.65 9.35 9.25
CA PRO A 32 -6.27 10.33 8.25
C PRO A 32 -6.80 11.75 8.54
N GLY A 33 -7.74 11.91 9.49
CA GLY A 33 -8.40 13.20 9.76
C GLY A 33 -9.20 13.80 8.59
N LEU A 34 -9.37 13.07 7.47
CA LEU A 34 -10.24 13.39 6.33
C LEU A 34 -11.12 12.17 6.00
N SER A 35 -12.07 12.34 5.07
CA SER A 35 -12.92 11.23 4.63
C SER A 35 -12.12 10.15 3.90
N ASP A 36 -12.46 8.89 4.15
CA ASP A 36 -11.81 7.71 3.58
C ASP A 36 -11.69 7.74 2.06
N SER A 37 -12.73 8.22 1.36
CA SER A 37 -12.70 8.35 -0.10
C SER A 37 -11.57 9.26 -0.60
N ILE A 38 -11.35 10.40 0.05
CA ILE A 38 -10.29 11.36 -0.32
C ILE A 38 -8.93 10.73 -0.07
N VAL A 39 -8.80 10.05 1.08
CA VAL A 39 -7.57 9.41 1.51
C VAL A 39 -7.19 8.27 0.58
N LEU A 40 -8.14 7.41 0.24
CA LEU A 40 -7.95 6.28 -0.67
C LEU A 40 -7.51 6.77 -2.04
N THR A 41 -8.17 7.78 -2.62
CA THR A 41 -7.75 8.35 -3.91
C THR A 41 -6.34 8.94 -3.84
N ALA A 42 -5.99 9.63 -2.75
CA ALA A 42 -4.64 10.15 -2.58
C ALA A 42 -3.59 9.02 -2.44
N CYS A 43 -3.93 7.94 -1.74
CA CYS A 43 -3.10 6.76 -1.56
C CYS A 43 -2.91 5.99 -2.86
N GLU A 44 -3.95 5.84 -3.69
CA GLU A 44 -3.84 5.22 -5.02
C GLU A 44 -2.86 6.01 -5.89
N GLN A 45 -3.00 7.34 -5.96
CA GLN A 45 -2.08 8.18 -6.71
C GLN A 45 -0.65 8.09 -6.17
N ALA A 46 -0.48 8.06 -4.84
CA ALA A 46 0.83 7.91 -4.21
C ALA A 46 1.46 6.54 -4.53
N ALA A 47 0.66 5.46 -4.49
CA ALA A 47 1.10 4.11 -4.82
C ALA A 47 1.59 4.01 -6.26
N SER A 48 0.79 4.48 -7.23
CA SER A 48 1.18 4.48 -8.64
C SER A 48 2.46 5.30 -8.87
N ARG A 49 2.54 6.51 -8.31
CA ARG A 49 3.73 7.37 -8.45
C ARG A 49 4.97 6.75 -7.82
N LEU A 50 4.83 6.06 -6.69
CA LEU A 50 5.95 5.39 -6.03
C LEU A 50 6.47 4.24 -6.90
N CYS A 51 5.58 3.39 -7.40
CA CYS A 51 5.94 2.28 -8.30
C CYS A 51 6.65 2.78 -9.56
N GLU A 52 6.09 3.81 -10.23
CA GLU A 52 6.71 4.42 -11.42
C GLU A 52 8.09 5.02 -11.11
N ARG A 53 8.21 5.70 -9.98
CA ARG A 53 9.45 6.36 -9.58
C ARG A 53 10.55 5.35 -9.27
N VAL A 54 10.24 4.30 -8.51
CA VAL A 54 11.20 3.23 -8.19
C VAL A 54 11.63 2.48 -9.45
N ALA A 55 10.68 2.14 -10.33
CA ALA A 55 10.98 1.50 -11.61
C ALA A 55 11.92 2.36 -12.48
N ARG A 56 11.67 3.67 -12.54
CA ARG A 56 12.49 4.60 -13.30
C ARG A 56 13.88 4.82 -12.71
N GLU A 57 14.00 4.93 -11.39
CA GLU A 57 15.26 5.29 -10.72
C GLU A 57 16.16 4.09 -10.42
N HIS A 58 15.59 2.90 -10.23
CA HIS A 58 16.32 1.71 -9.78
C HIS A 58 16.18 0.50 -10.70
N GLY A 59 15.33 0.57 -11.74
CA GLY A 59 15.09 -0.55 -12.66
C GLY A 59 14.44 -1.76 -11.99
N ASP A 60 13.77 -1.55 -10.86
CA ASP A 60 13.17 -2.59 -10.03
C ASP A 60 11.66 -2.34 -9.84
N TYR A 61 10.93 -3.37 -9.44
CA TYR A 61 9.49 -3.31 -9.21
C TYR A 61 9.19 -3.42 -7.73
N LEU A 62 8.62 -2.36 -7.19
CA LEU A 62 8.12 -2.32 -5.82
C LEU A 62 6.61 -2.54 -5.80
N VAL A 63 6.17 -3.53 -5.04
CA VAL A 63 4.75 -3.70 -4.71
C VAL A 63 4.38 -2.72 -3.60
N THR A 64 3.48 -1.78 -3.90
CA THR A 64 3.04 -0.77 -2.95
C THR A 64 1.59 -1.02 -2.55
N THR A 65 1.35 -1.20 -1.25
CA THR A 65 0.02 -1.39 -0.69
C THR A 65 -0.23 -0.35 0.40
N PHE A 66 -1.22 0.51 0.21
CA PHE A 66 -1.74 1.39 1.25
C PHE A 66 -2.97 0.76 1.89
N LEU A 67 -3.01 0.74 3.23
CA LEU A 67 -4.13 0.24 4.01
C LEU A 67 -4.67 1.36 4.89
N LEU A 68 -5.91 1.76 4.65
CA LEU A 68 -6.65 2.66 5.54
C LEU A 68 -7.43 1.83 6.56
N VAL A 69 -7.09 1.99 7.84
CA VAL A 69 -7.56 1.10 8.92
C VAL A 69 -8.27 1.86 10.04
N ALA A 70 -8.88 3.01 9.72
CA ALA A 70 -9.54 3.89 10.70
C ALA A 70 -10.59 3.17 11.55
N ASP A 71 -11.39 2.31 10.93
CA ASP A 71 -12.44 1.52 11.60
C ASP A 71 -12.06 0.06 11.81
N CYS A 72 -10.76 -0.23 12.00
CA CYS A 72 -10.30 -1.60 12.25
C CYS A 72 -10.81 -2.13 13.60
N ASP A 73 -11.66 -3.15 13.53
CA ASP A 73 -12.25 -3.84 14.68
C ASP A 73 -11.59 -5.18 15.02
N ASP A 74 -10.69 -5.67 14.16
CA ASP A 74 -9.93 -6.91 14.37
C ASP A 74 -8.42 -6.72 14.05
N PRO A 75 -7.63 -6.25 15.02
CA PRO A 75 -6.19 -6.04 14.85
C PRO A 75 -5.40 -7.32 14.57
N GLU A 76 -5.86 -8.48 15.07
CA GLU A 76 -5.18 -9.77 14.86
C GLU A 76 -5.34 -10.21 13.40
N LEU A 77 -6.55 -10.09 12.86
CA LEU A 77 -6.80 -10.33 11.45
C LEU A 77 -6.02 -9.34 10.57
N LEU A 78 -5.98 -8.06 10.92
CA LEU A 78 -5.17 -7.07 10.19
C LEU A 78 -3.69 -7.47 10.15
N ALA A 79 -3.12 -7.84 11.30
CA ALA A 79 -1.73 -8.29 11.38
C ALA A 79 -1.48 -9.55 10.54
N ARG A 80 -2.45 -10.46 10.47
CA ARG A 80 -2.40 -11.63 9.60
C ARG A 80 -2.44 -11.24 8.12
N ARG A 81 -3.34 -10.34 7.71
CA ARG A 81 -3.44 -9.84 6.33
C ARG A 81 -2.14 -9.17 5.87
N ILE A 82 -1.55 -8.33 6.71
CA ILE A 82 -0.27 -7.65 6.41
C ILE A 82 0.85 -8.68 6.22
N ARG A 83 0.91 -9.68 7.11
CA ARG A 83 1.92 -10.75 7.02
C ARG A 83 1.77 -11.60 5.77
N ASP A 84 0.53 -12.00 5.46
CA ASP A 84 0.21 -12.77 4.26
C ASP A 84 0.62 -11.97 3.02
N ARG A 85 0.30 -10.68 2.95
CA ARG A 85 0.70 -9.79 1.85
C ARG A 85 2.21 -9.62 1.72
N ALA A 86 2.92 -9.48 2.83
CA ALA A 86 4.39 -9.36 2.81
C ALA A 86 5.10 -10.65 2.36
N ALA A 87 4.45 -11.80 2.51
CA ALA A 87 4.98 -13.10 2.07
C ALA A 87 4.66 -13.43 0.61
N GLN A 88 3.75 -12.69 -0.03
CA GLN A 88 3.39 -12.93 -1.42
C GLN A 88 4.56 -12.61 -2.36
N PRO A 89 4.71 -13.35 -3.48
CA PRO A 89 5.60 -12.91 -4.53
C PRO A 89 5.05 -11.61 -5.16
N PRO A 90 5.92 -10.77 -5.75
CA PRO A 90 5.47 -9.65 -6.57
C PRO A 90 4.51 -10.15 -7.66
N ALA A 91 3.27 -9.68 -7.62
CA ALA A 91 2.22 -10.04 -8.58
C ALA A 91 1.85 -8.81 -9.43
N THR A 92 0.89 -8.98 -10.33
CA THR A 92 0.40 -7.94 -11.25
C THR A 92 -0.27 -6.75 -10.55
N ASP A 93 -0.58 -6.86 -9.26
CA ASP A 93 -1.17 -5.82 -8.42
C ASP A 93 -0.10 -4.90 -7.79
N SER A 94 0.76 -4.33 -8.65
CA SER A 94 1.95 -3.58 -8.24
C SER A 94 1.65 -2.35 -7.36
N ALA A 95 0.46 -1.76 -7.48
CA ALA A 95 0.03 -0.62 -6.69
C ALA A 95 -1.46 -0.73 -6.32
N CYS A 96 -1.78 -0.67 -5.03
CA CYS A 96 -3.16 -0.61 -4.55
C CYS A 96 -3.30 0.22 -3.26
N ALA A 97 -4.49 0.78 -3.07
CA ALA A 97 -4.95 1.30 -1.79
C ALA A 97 -6.29 0.65 -1.43
N LEU A 98 -6.42 0.19 -0.19
CA LEU A 98 -7.56 -0.56 0.30
C LEU A 98 -7.99 -0.04 1.67
N ALA A 99 -9.29 -0.02 1.91
CA ALA A 99 -9.85 0.20 3.24
C ALA A 99 -9.85 -1.11 4.03
N TRP A 100 -9.99 -1.01 5.36
CA TRP A 100 -10.20 -2.16 6.22
C TRP A 100 -11.37 -3.03 5.75
N ASP A 101 -12.48 -2.40 5.38
CA ASP A 101 -13.68 -3.09 4.91
C ASP A 101 -13.43 -3.92 3.64
N ASP A 102 -12.54 -3.47 2.76
CA ASP A 102 -12.18 -4.20 1.53
C ASP A 102 -11.48 -5.55 1.86
N ILE A 103 -10.73 -5.60 2.96
CA ILE A 103 -9.84 -6.74 3.31
C ILE A 103 -10.32 -7.52 4.54
N ARG A 104 -11.45 -7.10 5.12
CA ARG A 104 -12.07 -7.75 6.26
C ARG A 104 -12.50 -9.17 5.87
N ALA A 105 -13.28 -9.29 4.79
CA ALA A 105 -13.83 -10.56 4.34
C ALA A 105 -12.88 -11.38 3.46
N VAL A 106 -11.92 -10.74 2.77
CA VAL A 106 -11.09 -11.35 1.73
C VAL A 106 -9.62 -11.00 1.88
N SER A 107 -8.72 -11.68 1.15
CA SER A 107 -7.30 -11.34 1.17
C SER A 107 -7.03 -9.99 0.49
N ILE A 108 -5.89 -9.35 0.83
CA ILE A 108 -5.44 -8.10 0.20
C ILE A 108 -5.31 -8.27 -1.33
N GLU A 109 -4.74 -9.38 -1.78
CA GLU A 109 -4.60 -9.69 -3.21
C GLU A 109 -5.97 -9.76 -3.91
N PHE A 110 -6.92 -10.49 -3.31
CA PHE A 110 -8.25 -10.64 -3.90
C PHE A 110 -9.00 -9.31 -3.96
N ALA A 111 -8.89 -8.48 -2.91
CA ALA A 111 -9.45 -7.14 -2.90
C ALA A 111 -8.79 -6.24 -3.96
N ALA A 112 -7.46 -6.30 -4.09
CA ALA A 112 -6.71 -5.50 -5.08
C ALA A 112 -7.08 -5.88 -6.53
N MET A 113 -7.25 -7.17 -6.82
CA MET A 113 -7.65 -7.62 -8.16
C MET A 113 -9.06 -7.20 -8.55
N ASN A 114 -9.99 -7.13 -7.59
CA ASN A 114 -11.40 -6.83 -7.86
C ASN A 114 -11.75 -5.33 -7.91
N ARG A 115 -10.81 -4.42 -7.61
CA ARG A 115 -11.04 -2.96 -7.75
C ARG A 115 -11.18 -2.50 -9.21
N TYR A 116 -10.74 -3.32 -10.17
CA TYR A 116 -10.70 -2.97 -11.59
C TYR A 116 -11.75 -3.71 -12.44
N VAL A 117 -12.76 -4.31 -11.81
CA VAL A 117 -13.86 -5.03 -12.48
C VAL A 117 -15.14 -4.20 -12.46
#